data_AF-A0A9E3K6R2-F1
#
_entry.id   AF-A0A9E3K6R2-F1
#
_cell.length_a   1.000
_cell.length_b   1.000
_cell.length_c   1.000
_cell.angle_alpha   90.00
_cell.angle_beta   90.00
_cell.angle_gamma   90.00
#
_symmetry.space_group_name_H-M   'P 1'
#
loop_
_entity.id
_entity.type
_entity.pdbx_description
1 polymer ?
#
loop_
_entity_poly.entity_id
_entity_poly.type
_entity_poly.pdbx_seq_one_letter_code
_entity_poly.pdbx_strand_id
1 'polypeptide(L)'
;MRFRSCRSLNPLVHTWTVSAWGRLWRRDLKISARILFLALAISAGLAGSISAPAGAQERTLIVFAAASMKNALDDINAAFLKATGVKVTASYAASSALAKQIEQGAPADIFASADIEWMDYSSQKKAIKDDTRVDLLGNRLVLIAPKD
;
A
#
# COMPACT_ATOMS: atom_id res chain seq x y z
N MET A 1 -62.35 -56.45 -3.43
CA MET A 1 -62.45 -55.82 -4.75
C MET A 1 -61.59 -56.59 -5.74
N ARG A 2 -62.17 -56.98 -6.88
CA ARG A 2 -61.61 -57.94 -7.86
C ARG A 2 -61.48 -57.25 -9.23
N PHE A 3 -60.38 -57.56 -9.92
CA PHE A 3 -60.20 -57.67 -11.38
C PHE A 3 -60.03 -56.46 -12.34
N ARG A 4 -59.09 -56.72 -13.27
CA ARG A 4 -58.93 -56.31 -14.70
C ARG A 4 -58.51 -54.86 -14.98
N SER A 5 -57.34 -54.62 -15.57
CA SER A 5 -56.93 -54.89 -16.97
C SER A 5 -57.84 -54.21 -17.99
N CYS A 6 -57.32 -53.15 -18.65
CA CYS A 6 -57.68 -52.87 -20.03
C CYS A 6 -56.44 -52.37 -20.81
N ARG A 7 -56.17 -53.11 -21.88
CA ARG A 7 -55.21 -52.86 -22.97
C ARG A 7 -56.04 -52.36 -24.17
N SER A 8 -55.42 -51.62 -25.10
CA SER A 8 -55.95 -51.17 -26.41
C SER A 8 -56.38 -49.68 -26.37
N LEU A 9 -55.83 -48.76 -27.17
CA LEU A 9 -55.70 -48.78 -28.63
C LEU A 9 -54.45 -48.00 -29.13
N ASN A 10 -53.80 -48.57 -30.15
CA ASN A 10 -52.79 -47.97 -31.06
C ASN A 10 -53.53 -47.21 -32.21
N PRO A 11 -52.90 -46.62 -33.25
CA PRO A 11 -51.51 -46.22 -33.50
C PRO A 11 -51.40 -44.75 -33.98
N LEU A 12 -50.18 -44.21 -34.13
CA LEU A 12 -49.70 -43.45 -35.31
C LEU A 12 -48.33 -42.80 -34.99
N VAL A 13 -47.29 -43.37 -35.58
CA VAL A 13 -46.01 -42.78 -36.05
C VAL A 13 -45.28 -41.76 -35.16
N HIS A 14 -44.05 -42.07 -34.76
CA HIS A 14 -42.85 -41.48 -35.40
C HIS A 14 -41.57 -42.10 -34.82
N THR A 15 -40.79 -42.65 -35.75
CA THR A 15 -39.43 -43.18 -35.59
C THR A 15 -38.50 -42.13 -34.96
N TRP A 16 -37.95 -42.41 -33.77
CA TRP A 16 -36.79 -41.68 -33.26
C TRP A 16 -35.54 -42.53 -33.42
N THR A 17 -34.68 -42.03 -34.30
CA THR A 17 -33.41 -42.61 -34.70
C THR A 17 -32.34 -42.36 -33.65
N VAL A 18 -31.46 -43.36 -33.53
CA VAL A 18 -30.20 -43.36 -32.78
C VAL A 18 -29.28 -42.27 -33.35
N SER A 19 -29.37 -41.03 -32.87
CA SER A 19 -28.47 -39.96 -33.32
C SER A 19 -28.15 -38.87 -32.29
N ALA A 20 -28.65 -38.99 -31.05
CA ALA A 20 -28.44 -37.98 -30.01
C ALA A 20 -27.22 -38.24 -29.09
N TRP A 21 -26.66 -39.45 -29.05
CA TRP A 21 -25.61 -39.81 -28.10
C TRP A 21 -24.16 -39.56 -28.58
N GLY A 22 -23.93 -39.29 -29.87
CA GLY A 22 -22.58 -39.15 -30.43
C GLY A 22 -21.93 -37.76 -30.29
N ARG A 23 -22.66 -36.72 -29.87
CA ARG A 23 -22.17 -35.33 -29.88
C ARG A 23 -21.62 -34.80 -28.55
N LEU A 24 -21.76 -35.56 -27.46
CA LEU A 24 -21.23 -35.16 -26.14
C LEU A 24 -19.79 -35.63 -25.88
N TRP A 25 -19.24 -36.57 -26.66
CA TRP A 25 -17.93 -37.18 -26.38
C TRP A 25 -16.73 -36.55 -27.13
N ARG A 26 -16.96 -35.56 -28.00
CA ARG A 26 -15.90 -34.91 -28.83
C ARG A 26 -15.47 -33.52 -28.36
N ARG A 27 -15.92 -33.04 -27.19
CA ARG A 27 -15.66 -31.66 -26.71
C ARG A 27 -14.60 -31.56 -25.61
N ASP A 28 -14.24 -32.66 -24.95
CA ASP A 28 -13.36 -32.62 -23.77
C ASP A 28 -11.87 -32.82 -24.06
N LEU A 29 -11.48 -33.22 -25.29
CA LEU A 29 -10.06 -33.44 -25.62
C LEU A 29 -9.29 -32.16 -25.97
N LYS A 30 -9.98 -31.08 -26.34
CA LYS A 30 -9.35 -29.83 -26.80
C LYS A 30 -9.07 -28.83 -25.66
N ILE A 31 -9.71 -29.02 -24.51
CA ILE A 31 -9.62 -28.12 -23.37
C ILE A 31 -8.35 -28.43 -22.56
N SER A 32 -7.98 -29.71 -22.44
CA SER A 32 -6.80 -30.20 -21.72
C SER A 32 -5.47 -29.75 -22.34
N ALA A 33 -5.40 -29.60 -23.66
CA ALA A 33 -4.19 -29.17 -24.36
C ALA A 33 -3.89 -27.66 -24.19
N ARG A 34 -4.92 -26.82 -24.03
CA ARG A 34 -4.76 -25.37 -23.86
C ARG A 34 -4.33 -24.98 -22.45
N ILE A 35 -4.78 -25.75 -21.44
CA ILE A 35 -4.41 -25.53 -20.04
C ILE A 35 -2.95 -25.93 -19.80
N LEU A 36 -2.48 -27.01 -20.43
CA LEU A 36 -1.05 -27.40 -20.37
C LEU A 36 -0.12 -26.37 -21.02
N PHE A 37 -0.54 -25.76 -22.14
CA PHE A 37 0.26 -24.72 -22.81
C PHE A 37 0.33 -23.39 -22.04
N LEU A 38 -0.74 -23.00 -21.33
CA LEU A 38 -0.71 -21.83 -20.47
C LEU A 38 0.15 -22.04 -19.21
N ALA A 39 0.14 -23.25 -18.63
CA ALA A 39 0.95 -23.55 -17.45
C ALA A 39 2.46 -23.48 -17.75
N LEU A 40 2.88 -23.94 -18.94
CA LEU A 40 4.30 -23.91 -19.35
C LEU A 40 4.80 -22.48 -19.64
N ALA A 41 3.92 -21.59 -20.12
CA ALA A 41 4.26 -20.18 -20.36
C ALA A 41 4.42 -19.37 -19.05
N ILE A 42 3.72 -19.75 -17.98
CA ILE A 42 3.84 -19.11 -16.66
C ILE A 42 5.14 -19.53 -15.96
N SER A 43 5.60 -20.77 -16.16
CA SER A 43 6.87 -21.25 -15.58
C SER A 43 8.11 -20.62 -16.23
N ALA A 44 8.04 -20.22 -17.51
CA ALA A 44 9.15 -19.57 -18.21
C ALA A 44 9.28 -18.07 -17.91
N GLY A 45 8.23 -17.42 -17.38
CA GLY A 45 8.28 -16.02 -16.96
C GLY A 45 8.96 -15.78 -15.61
N LEU A 46 9.23 -16.84 -14.84
CA LEU A 46 9.74 -16.74 -13.46
C LEU A 46 11.27 -16.81 -13.34
N ALA A 47 12.00 -17.03 -14.45
CA ALA A 47 13.46 -17.20 -14.43
C ALA A 47 14.25 -15.90 -14.70
N GLY A 48 13.57 -14.76 -14.84
CA GLY A 48 14.16 -13.49 -15.29
C GLY A 48 14.29 -12.40 -14.23
N SER A 49 14.30 -12.71 -12.94
CA SER A 49 14.54 -11.71 -11.89
C SER A 49 16.03 -11.62 -11.57
N ILE A 50 16.78 -11.01 -12.47
CA ILE A 50 18.18 -10.65 -12.25
C ILE A 50 18.19 -9.64 -11.10
N SER A 51 18.65 -10.07 -9.92
CA SER A 51 18.88 -9.19 -8.78
C SER A 51 19.95 -8.17 -9.16
N ALA A 52 19.53 -6.96 -9.48
CA ALA A 52 20.44 -5.82 -9.56
C ALA A 52 21.10 -5.63 -8.17
N PRO A 53 22.42 -5.37 -8.11
CA PRO A 53 23.03 -4.97 -6.85
C PRO A 53 22.34 -3.68 -6.39
N ALA A 54 21.75 -3.73 -5.21
CA ALA A 54 21.21 -2.55 -4.55
C ALA A 54 22.35 -1.54 -4.38
N GLY A 55 22.42 -0.57 -5.27
CA GLY A 55 23.29 0.59 -5.11
C GLY A 55 22.98 1.21 -3.76
N ALA A 56 24.02 1.59 -3.02
CA ALA A 56 23.89 2.28 -1.75
C ALA A 56 22.96 3.49 -1.95
N GLN A 57 21.71 3.36 -1.52
CA GLN A 57 20.74 4.44 -1.58
C GLN A 57 21.31 5.55 -0.70
N GLU A 58 21.65 6.71 -1.28
CA GLU A 58 21.90 7.92 -0.50
C GLU A 58 20.69 8.14 0.40
N ARG A 59 20.82 7.76 1.68
CA ARG A 59 19.74 7.93 2.66
C ARG A 59 19.60 9.43 2.86
N THR A 60 18.58 9.99 2.23
CA THR A 60 18.13 11.34 2.52
C THR A 60 17.03 11.25 3.57
N LEU A 61 17.22 11.90 4.71
CA LEU A 61 16.22 11.98 5.77
C LEU A 61 15.31 13.18 5.52
N ILE A 62 14.00 12.99 5.60
CA ILE A 62 13.00 14.06 5.49
C ILE A 62 12.52 14.45 6.88
N VAL A 63 12.77 15.70 7.27
CA VAL A 63 12.43 16.23 8.59
C VAL A 63 11.33 17.28 8.44
N PHE A 64 10.20 17.08 9.08
CA PHE A 64 9.14 18.06 9.19
C PHE A 64 9.27 18.76 10.54
N ALA A 65 9.58 20.06 10.52
CA ALA A 65 9.86 20.80 11.74
C ALA A 65 9.08 22.11 11.82
N ALA A 66 8.73 22.51 13.04
CA ALA A 66 8.11 23.80 13.29
C ALA A 66 9.01 24.96 12.81
N ALA A 67 8.40 25.97 12.18
CA ALA A 67 9.12 27.10 11.61
C ALA A 67 9.98 27.89 12.63
N SER A 68 9.60 27.93 13.90
CA SER A 68 10.35 28.59 14.97
C SER A 68 11.74 27.97 15.22
N MET A 69 11.95 26.72 14.80
CA MET A 69 13.18 25.97 15.05
C MET A 69 14.16 26.03 13.88
N LYS A 70 13.82 26.75 12.80
CA LYS A 70 14.55 26.75 11.53
C LYS A 70 16.04 27.02 11.70
N ASN A 71 16.41 28.11 12.37
CA ASN A 71 17.81 28.51 12.48
C ASN A 71 18.65 27.44 13.19
N ALA A 72 18.14 26.91 14.31
CA ALA A 72 18.83 25.87 15.07
C ALA A 72 18.95 24.56 14.28
N LEU A 73 17.89 24.15 13.58
CA LEU A 73 17.91 22.91 12.79
C LEU A 73 18.79 23.02 11.54
N ASP A 74 18.87 24.18 10.90
CA ASP A 74 19.77 24.38 9.75
C ASP A 74 21.24 24.20 10.16
N ASP A 75 21.64 24.76 11.30
CA ASP A 75 22.99 24.59 11.86
C ASP A 75 23.29 23.12 12.19
N ILE A 76 22.32 22.44 12.82
CA ILE A 76 22.43 21.01 13.16
C ILE A 76 22.50 20.14 11.90
N ASN A 77 21.68 20.41 10.89
CA ASN A 77 21.66 19.67 9.63
C ASN A 77 23.00 19.77 8.91
N ALA A 78 23.61 20.96 8.90
CA ALA A 78 24.93 21.17 8.31
C ALA A 78 26.02 20.41 9.08
N ALA A 79 25.98 20.40 10.41
CA ALA A 79 26.91 19.64 11.24
C ALA A 79 26.72 18.12 11.06
N PHE A 80 25.47 17.65 11.01
CA PHE A 80 25.13 16.25 10.83
C PHE A 80 25.58 15.71 9.48
N LEU A 81 25.39 16.49 8.40
CA LEU A 81 25.89 16.14 7.06
C LEU A 81 27.42 16.00 7.05
N LYS A 82 28.14 16.92 7.71
CA LYS A 82 29.61 16.85 7.80
C LYS A 82 30.08 15.63 8.60
N ALA A 83 29.36 15.26 9.66
CA ALA A 83 29.76 14.16 10.53
C ALA A 83 29.43 12.78 9.96
N THR A 84 28.30 12.64 9.27
CA THR A 84 27.77 11.32 8.86
C THR A 84 27.74 11.11 7.35
N GLY A 85 27.82 12.17 6.56
CA GLY A 85 27.59 12.14 5.11
C GLY A 85 26.12 11.95 4.70
N VAL A 86 25.19 11.91 5.66
CA VAL A 86 23.76 11.72 5.41
C VAL A 86 23.10 13.07 5.13
N LYS A 87 22.37 13.16 4.02
CA LYS A 87 21.65 14.37 3.64
C LYS A 87 20.34 14.49 4.42
N VAL A 88 20.07 15.66 4.96
CA VAL A 88 18.80 15.99 5.62
C VAL A 88 18.06 17.03 4.79
N THR A 89 16.81 16.73 4.45
CA THR A 89 15.88 17.64 3.79
C THR A 89 14.84 18.07 4.82
N ALA A 90 14.93 19.32 5.28
CA ALA A 90 13.98 19.87 6.25
C ALA A 90 12.86 20.67 5.57
N SER A 91 11.62 20.42 5.97
CA SER A 91 10.43 21.20 5.62
C SER A 91 9.94 21.95 6.85
N TYR A 92 9.84 23.27 6.73
CA TYR A 92 9.46 24.16 7.83
C TYR A 92 8.08 24.74 7.61
N ALA A 93 7.16 24.48 8.53
CA ALA A 93 5.83 25.09 8.52
C ALA A 93 5.23 25.14 9.94
N ALA A 94 3.97 25.57 10.06
CA ALA A 94 3.23 25.46 11.31
C ALA A 94 3.05 23.98 11.68
N SER A 95 3.21 23.63 12.97
CA SER A 95 3.08 22.25 13.45
C SER A 95 1.73 21.63 13.08
N SER A 96 0.66 22.43 13.07
CA SER A 96 -0.67 22.04 12.63
C SER A 96 -0.77 21.62 11.17
N ALA A 97 -0.08 22.34 10.28
CA ALA A 97 -0.06 22.03 8.86
C ALA A 97 0.75 20.76 8.59
N LEU A 98 1.92 20.64 9.24
CA LEU A 98 2.78 19.46 9.11
C LEU A 98 2.08 18.20 9.65
N ALA A 99 1.44 18.27 10.82
CA ALA A 99 0.71 17.15 11.40
C ALA A 99 -0.39 16.64 10.45
N LYS A 100 -1.13 17.55 9.81
CA LYS A 100 -2.14 17.21 8.80
C LYS A 100 -1.53 16.60 7.54
N GLN A 101 -0.37 17.09 7.10
CA GLN A 101 0.34 16.50 5.95
C GLN A 101 0.79 15.07 6.25
N ILE A 102 1.30 14.80 7.46
CA ILE A 102 1.74 13.45 7.85
C ILE A 102 0.52 12.51 7.93
N GLU A 103 -0.61 12.98 8.49
CA GLU A 103 -1.88 12.24 8.47
C GLU A 103 -2.33 11.89 7.05
N GLN A 104 -2.12 12.81 6.09
CA GLN A 104 -2.42 12.60 4.67
C GLN A 104 -1.41 11.70 3.95
N GLY A 105 -0.40 11.18 4.65
CA GLY A 105 0.60 10.27 4.10
C GLY A 105 1.83 10.96 3.51
N ALA A 106 2.12 12.20 3.90
CA ALA A 106 3.37 12.85 3.51
C ALA A 106 4.56 12.04 4.05
N PRO A 107 5.61 11.81 3.24
CA PRO A 107 6.77 11.04 3.64
C PRO A 107 7.67 11.89 4.54
N ALA A 108 7.45 11.83 5.85
CA ALA A 108 8.32 12.43 6.86
C ALA A 108 8.95 11.32 7.71
N ASP A 109 10.28 11.33 7.84
CA ASP A 109 11.01 10.39 8.71
C ASP A 109 11.01 10.88 10.16
N ILE A 110 11.11 12.20 10.35
CA ILE A 110 11.13 12.85 11.65
C ILE A 110 10.12 13.98 11.67
N PHE A 111 9.30 14.02 12.71
CA PHE A 111 8.37 15.13 12.98
C PHE A 111 8.76 15.84 14.27
N ALA A 112 9.04 17.14 14.19
CA ALA A 112 9.35 18.01 15.31
C ALA A 112 8.26 19.09 15.44
N SER A 113 7.35 18.89 16.39
CA SER A 113 6.30 19.85 16.74
C SER A 113 6.79 20.86 17.77
N ALA A 114 6.29 22.10 17.70
CA ALA A 114 6.48 23.10 18.75
C ALA A 114 5.44 22.97 19.89
N ASP A 115 4.43 22.11 19.70
CA ASP A 115 3.31 21.93 20.61
C ASP A 115 3.02 20.44 20.83
N ILE A 116 2.73 20.09 22.08
CA ILE A 116 2.35 18.76 22.54
C ILE A 116 1.02 18.34 21.92
N GLU A 117 0.05 19.26 21.77
CA GLU A 117 -1.28 18.94 21.23
C GLU A 117 -1.22 18.38 19.81
N TRP A 118 -0.33 18.93 18.96
CA TRP A 118 -0.14 18.43 17.61
C TRP A 118 0.61 17.11 17.56
N MET A 119 1.47 16.84 18.54
CA MET A 119 2.11 15.53 18.69
C MET A 119 1.11 14.47 19.17
N ASP A 120 0.22 14.83 20.10
CA ASP A 120 -0.89 13.99 20.56
C ASP A 120 -1.86 13.69 19.41
N TYR A 121 -2.19 14.70 18.61
CA TYR A 121 -3.00 14.54 17.41
C TYR A 121 -2.39 13.51 16.46
N SER A 122 -1.11 13.67 16.13
CA SER A 122 -0.40 12.73 15.24
C SER A 122 -0.33 11.31 15.82
N SER A 123 -0.15 11.16 17.14
CA SER A 123 -0.19 9.87 17.84
C SER A 123 -1.56 9.20 17.73
N GLN A 124 -2.64 9.93 18.05
CA GLN A 124 -4.02 9.43 17.97
C GLN A 124 -4.39 8.98 16.55
N LYS A 125 -3.86 9.65 15.54
CA LYS A 125 -4.04 9.32 14.12
C LYS A 125 -3.15 8.16 13.65
N LYS A 126 -2.29 7.62 14.51
CA LYS A 126 -1.26 6.61 14.18
C LYS A 126 -0.33 7.07 13.06
N ALA A 127 -0.14 8.38 12.96
CA ALA A 127 0.71 9.03 11.97
C ALA A 127 2.19 9.07 12.43
N ILE A 128 2.43 8.79 13.71
CA ILE A 128 3.75 8.63 14.32
C ILE A 128 3.80 7.33 15.13
N LYS A 129 5.01 6.92 15.52
CA LYS A 129 5.21 5.80 16.44
C LYS A 129 5.37 6.31 17.86
N ASP A 130 4.48 5.91 18.75
CA ASP A 130 4.41 6.46 20.11
C ASP A 130 5.65 6.15 20.96
N ASP A 131 6.31 5.03 20.71
CA ASP A 131 7.56 4.61 21.36
C ASP A 131 8.77 5.50 20.98
N THR A 132 8.67 6.25 19.89
CA THR A 132 9.73 7.16 19.41
C THR A 132 9.54 8.60 19.86
N ARG A 133 8.41 8.91 20.51
CA ARG A 133 8.09 10.27 20.95
C ARG A 133 8.94 10.67 22.15
N VAL A 134 9.53 11.86 22.06
CA VAL A 134 10.32 12.46 23.13
C VAL A 134 10.06 13.96 23.23
N ASP A 135 9.90 14.45 24.46
CA ASP A 135 9.82 15.88 24.73
C ASP A 135 11.25 16.43 24.85
N LEU A 136 11.73 17.04 23.76
CA LEU A 136 13.14 17.45 23.62
C LEU A 136 13.41 18.89 24.07
N LEU A 137 12.48 19.81 23.79
CA LEU A 137 12.73 21.25 23.89
C LEU A 137 11.54 21.96 24.53
N GLY A 138 11.83 23.03 25.25
CA GLY A 138 10.83 23.96 25.79
C GLY A 138 11.14 25.39 25.33
N ASN A 139 10.12 26.23 25.27
CA ASN A 139 10.27 27.64 24.95
C ASN A 139 9.46 28.51 25.92
N ARG A 140 9.68 29.83 25.90
CA ARG A 140 8.92 30.81 26.67
C ARG A 140 8.20 31.76 25.73
N LEU A 141 6.97 32.10 26.06
CA LEU A 141 6.23 33.14 25.37
C LEU A 141 6.73 34.50 25.82
N VAL A 142 7.06 35.38 24.88
CA VAL A 142 7.57 36.73 25.14
C VAL A 142 6.78 37.75 24.34
N LEU A 143 6.57 38.93 24.91
CA LEU A 143 6.01 40.08 24.22
C LEU A 143 7.18 40.92 23.68
N ILE A 144 7.16 41.21 22.38
CA ILE A 144 8.18 42.00 21.70
C ILE A 144 7.55 43.29 21.14
N ALA A 145 8.32 44.37 21.16
CA ALA A 145 8.01 45.62 20.49
C ALA A 145 9.15 45.96 19.51
N PRO A 146 8.88 46.78 18.46
CA PRO A 146 9.93 47.36 17.64
C PRO A 146 10.96 48.07 18.50
N LYS A 147 12.20 48.12 18.00
CA LYS A 147 13.29 48.76 18.73
C LYS A 147 13.08 50.27 18.91
N ASP A 148 12.38 50.89 17.97
CA ASP A 148 12.05 52.32 17.90
C ASP A 148 10.66 52.52 17.30
#